data_AF-A0A4P8HAW1-F1
#
_entry.id   AF-A0A4P8HAW1-F1
#
_cell.length_a   1.000
_cell.length_b   1.000
_cell.length_c   1.000
_cell.angle_alpha   90.00
_cell.angle_beta   90.00
_cell.angle_gamma   90.00
#
_symmetry.space_group_name_H-M   'P 1'
#
loop_
_entity.id
_entity.type
_entity.pdbx_description
1 polymer ?
#
loop_
_entity_poly.entity_id
_entity_poly.type
_entity_poly.pdbx_seq_one_letter_code
_entity_poly.pdbx_strand_id
1 'polypeptide(L)'
;MGAVVVDGARPRPRLRRPAAAPRLDAPRARRDLVWIIIDDSFELHENWGGALSDRFAIPHMLGVRGHDIGELMAWGLMGLPVLIALVFAWWFSSVHARRQAWVVIAGIALIAVFAAGVDMLTQASYWWGWTVRQRYLLDLAESAGELASISVIMLSCLWFVFIQGRPRYGRHSVHHRPPGDPAPDPSTRPPTGPHLGPGRPIGWSVMQISNVRTTVRDLLGRRAVWWWAAIIASVIVLAVLIGFGMLHRLNTTRGAFPAFANPLFNADRDRGFGETLGYLQLLVAAAALIYTALHLPRAWVHYAIAASFLVVIADDSLELHENWGGALADRLGFESGFGLRGQDFGELLAWGLMGIPVLLALAITWFFTGKRARRQAWVIVGGLAALVFFAAILDMLHPASGLWGWPERVRYGVTLLEVIGEIGAMIFIMAASLVFALRQSVEKHTARAGRADARGD
;
A
#
# COMPACT_ATOMS: atom_id res chain seq x y z
N MET A 1 -53.64 -43.42 51.52
CA MET A 1 -53.99 -42.18 50.80
C MET A 1 -53.25 -41.02 51.46
N GLY A 2 -52.14 -40.58 50.88
CA GLY A 2 -51.34 -39.46 51.40
C GLY A 2 -50.79 -38.68 50.22
N ALA A 3 -51.30 -37.48 50.01
CA ALA A 3 -50.99 -36.63 48.87
C ALA A 3 -49.63 -35.95 49.06
N VAL A 4 -48.71 -36.18 48.11
CA VAL A 4 -47.46 -35.42 47.99
C VAL A 4 -47.75 -34.22 47.09
N VAL A 5 -47.73 -33.04 47.70
CA VAL A 5 -47.82 -31.73 47.02
C VAL A 5 -46.51 -31.48 46.31
N VAL A 6 -46.51 -31.59 44.98
CA VAL A 6 -45.38 -31.17 44.12
C VAL A 6 -45.53 -29.68 43.85
N ASP A 7 -44.64 -28.91 44.46
CA ASP A 7 -44.63 -27.45 44.42
C ASP A 7 -44.24 -26.92 43.04
N GLY A 8 -44.93 -25.86 42.61
CA GLY A 8 -44.95 -25.35 41.24
C GLY A 8 -43.60 -24.81 40.75
N ALA A 9 -43.11 -25.36 39.64
CA ALA A 9 -42.01 -24.80 38.87
C ALA A 9 -42.41 -23.43 38.29
N ARG A 10 -41.88 -22.34 38.86
CA ARG A 10 -42.03 -21.00 38.29
C ARG A 10 -41.38 -20.93 36.90
N PRO A 11 -42.05 -20.37 35.87
CA PRO A 11 -41.47 -20.20 34.55
C PRO A 11 -40.27 -19.24 34.62
N ARG A 12 -39.11 -19.70 34.17
CA ARG A 12 -37.90 -18.87 34.06
C ARG A 12 -38.18 -17.71 33.09
N PRO A 13 -37.80 -16.46 33.42
CA PRO A 13 -37.98 -15.33 32.52
C PRO A 13 -37.20 -15.59 31.22
N ARG A 14 -37.92 -15.58 30.08
CA ARG A 14 -37.31 -15.63 28.75
C ARG A 14 -36.39 -14.41 28.61
N LEU A 15 -35.08 -14.65 28.67
CA LEU A 15 -34.07 -13.67 28.30
C LEU A 15 -34.36 -13.20 26.87
N ARG A 16 -34.81 -11.95 26.74
CA ARG A 16 -34.99 -11.28 25.45
C ARG A 16 -33.64 -11.33 24.74
N ARG A 17 -33.58 -12.04 23.60
CA ARG A 17 -32.44 -11.95 22.68
C ARG A 17 -32.26 -10.47 22.31
N PRO A 18 -31.05 -9.91 22.46
CA PRO A 18 -30.79 -8.55 21.99
C PRO A 18 -31.11 -8.48 20.50
N ALA A 19 -31.87 -7.46 20.11
CA ALA A 19 -32.24 -7.22 18.72
C ALA A 19 -30.96 -7.21 17.86
N ALA A 20 -30.95 -8.03 16.81
CA ALA A 20 -29.86 -8.07 15.87
C ALA A 20 -29.64 -6.67 15.30
N ALA A 21 -28.43 -6.13 15.47
CA ALA A 21 -28.07 -4.85 14.89
C ALA A 21 -28.27 -4.91 13.36
N PRO A 22 -28.83 -3.86 12.74
CA PRO A 22 -29.04 -3.83 11.31
C PRO A 22 -27.71 -4.02 10.58
N ARG A 23 -27.67 -4.99 9.66
CA ARG A 23 -26.56 -5.14 8.72
C ARG A 23 -26.54 -3.90 7.85
N LEU A 24 -25.50 -3.09 8.01
CA LEU A 24 -25.18 -2.02 7.07
C LEU A 24 -24.67 -2.70 5.80
N ASP A 25 -25.54 -2.84 4.81
CA ASP A 25 -25.17 -3.22 3.46
C ASP A 25 -24.30 -2.10 2.86
N ALA A 26 -22.99 -2.31 2.81
CA ALA A 26 -22.09 -1.48 2.04
C ALA A 26 -22.03 -2.02 0.61
N PRO A 27 -22.58 -1.29 -0.37
CA PRO A 27 -21.71 -0.80 -1.45
C PRO A 27 -22.19 0.56 -1.99
N ARG A 28 -21.57 1.66 -1.55
CA ARG A 28 -21.74 2.98 -2.21
C ARG A 28 -20.45 3.63 -2.69
N ALA A 29 -19.28 3.12 -2.29
CA ALA A 29 -17.98 3.71 -2.65
C ALA A 29 -17.44 3.31 -4.05
N ARG A 30 -18.22 2.62 -4.90
CA ARG A 30 -17.82 2.26 -6.28
C ARG A 30 -18.24 3.27 -7.35
N ARG A 31 -19.01 4.31 -7.00
CA ARG A 31 -19.60 5.22 -8.01
C ARG A 31 -18.69 6.37 -8.42
N ASP A 32 -17.72 6.75 -7.61
CA ASP A 32 -16.96 7.99 -7.84
C ASP A 32 -15.80 7.80 -8.83
N LEU A 33 -15.22 6.60 -8.93
CA LEU A 33 -14.16 6.28 -9.91
C LEU A 33 -14.69 6.12 -11.35
N VAL A 34 -15.98 5.78 -11.50
CA VAL A 34 -16.62 5.59 -12.80
C VAL A 34 -16.75 6.91 -13.55
N TRP A 35 -16.92 8.04 -12.83
CA TRP A 35 -17.10 9.34 -13.45
C TRP A 35 -15.85 9.87 -14.15
N ILE A 36 -14.66 9.67 -13.57
CA ILE A 36 -13.39 10.09 -14.20
C ILE A 36 -13.13 9.29 -15.47
N ILE A 37 -13.37 7.96 -15.44
CA ILE A 37 -13.19 7.10 -16.62
C ILE A 37 -14.23 7.45 -17.71
N ILE A 38 -15.48 7.74 -17.32
CA ILE A 38 -16.51 8.19 -18.26
C ILE A 38 -16.12 9.55 -18.88
N ASP A 39 -15.63 10.48 -18.08
CA ASP A 39 -15.23 11.80 -18.56
C ASP A 39 -14.12 11.71 -19.61
N ASP A 40 -13.02 10.99 -19.35
CA ASP A 40 -11.96 10.78 -20.34
C ASP A 40 -12.43 9.99 -21.57
N SER A 41 -13.36 9.04 -21.40
CA SER A 41 -13.86 8.23 -22.52
C SER A 41 -14.84 8.97 -23.43
N PHE A 42 -15.47 10.03 -22.92
CA PHE A 42 -16.49 10.80 -23.65
C PHE A 42 -16.11 12.28 -23.79
N GLU A 43 -14.89 12.66 -23.41
CA GLU A 43 -14.34 14.01 -23.46
C GLU A 43 -15.35 15.03 -22.89
N LEU A 44 -16.03 14.71 -21.78
CA LEU A 44 -17.18 15.51 -21.33
C LEU A 44 -16.73 16.91 -20.92
N HIS A 45 -15.59 17.03 -20.24
CA HIS A 45 -15.01 18.32 -19.86
C HIS A 45 -14.51 19.13 -21.07
N GLU A 46 -13.98 18.49 -22.12
CA GLU A 46 -13.56 19.17 -23.36
C GLU A 46 -14.79 19.70 -24.10
N ASN A 47 -15.81 18.85 -24.26
CA ASN A 47 -17.06 19.21 -24.93
C ASN A 47 -17.84 20.30 -24.19
N TRP A 48 -17.95 20.20 -22.86
CA TRP A 48 -18.62 21.21 -22.04
C TRP A 48 -17.77 22.49 -21.95
N GLY A 49 -16.45 22.35 -21.90
CA GLY A 49 -15.52 23.46 -21.90
C GLY A 49 -15.62 24.30 -23.17
N GLY A 50 -15.62 23.64 -24.32
CA GLY A 50 -15.88 24.29 -25.61
C GLY A 50 -17.24 24.98 -25.65
N ALA A 51 -18.30 24.30 -25.21
CA ALA A 51 -19.63 24.89 -25.17
C ALA A 51 -19.72 26.12 -24.25
N LEU A 52 -19.06 26.10 -23.09
CA LEU A 52 -18.96 27.25 -22.19
C LEU A 52 -18.16 28.39 -22.83
N SER A 53 -17.02 28.07 -23.45
CA SER A 53 -16.19 29.03 -24.15
C SER A 53 -16.95 29.77 -25.25
N ASP A 54 -17.64 29.03 -26.11
CA ASP A 54 -18.45 29.58 -27.21
C ASP A 54 -19.62 30.38 -26.67
N ARG A 55 -20.33 29.85 -25.66
CA ARG A 55 -21.52 30.48 -25.10
C ARG A 55 -21.23 31.82 -24.44
N PHE A 56 -20.09 31.92 -23.76
CA PHE A 56 -19.66 33.12 -23.06
C PHE A 56 -18.68 33.97 -23.86
N ALA A 57 -18.35 33.58 -25.10
CA ALA A 57 -17.38 34.22 -25.96
C ALA A 57 -16.05 34.50 -25.22
N ILE A 58 -15.53 33.49 -24.52
CA ILE A 58 -14.34 33.63 -23.69
C ILE A 58 -13.13 33.95 -24.58
N PRO A 59 -12.50 35.13 -24.45
CA PRO A 59 -11.38 35.49 -25.30
C PRO A 59 -10.13 34.70 -24.91
N HIS A 60 -9.20 34.55 -25.86
CA HIS A 60 -7.83 34.15 -25.53
C HIS A 60 -7.22 35.20 -24.60
N MET A 61 -6.75 34.78 -23.43
CA MET A 61 -6.19 35.68 -22.43
C MET A 61 -4.98 35.04 -21.75
N LEU A 62 -3.96 35.86 -21.48
CA LEU A 62 -2.70 35.43 -20.84
C LEU A 62 -1.96 34.27 -21.56
N GLY A 63 -2.18 34.10 -22.88
CA GLY A 63 -1.60 33.00 -23.65
C GLY A 63 -2.33 31.66 -23.48
N VAL A 64 -3.49 31.63 -22.83
CA VAL A 64 -4.35 30.44 -22.73
C VAL A 64 -5.50 30.58 -23.73
N ARG A 65 -5.90 29.48 -24.39
CA ARG A 65 -7.00 29.57 -25.35
C ARG A 65 -8.33 29.74 -24.61
N GLY A 66 -9.27 30.46 -25.22
CA GLY A 66 -10.62 30.59 -24.67
C GLY A 66 -11.26 29.22 -24.38
N HIS A 67 -10.94 28.22 -25.20
CA HIS A 67 -11.38 26.83 -25.04
C HIS A 67 -10.87 26.20 -23.74
N ASP A 68 -9.55 26.25 -23.49
CA ASP A 68 -8.92 25.71 -22.28
C ASP A 68 -9.46 26.40 -21.00
N ILE A 69 -9.75 27.70 -21.08
CA ILE A 69 -10.41 28.44 -19.98
C ILE A 69 -11.83 27.90 -19.74
N GLY A 70 -12.55 27.60 -20.82
CA GLY A 70 -13.85 26.96 -20.77
C GLY A 70 -13.79 25.58 -20.11
N GLU A 71 -12.81 24.74 -20.47
CA GLU A 71 -12.58 23.42 -19.84
C GLU A 71 -12.33 23.55 -18.34
N LEU A 72 -11.50 24.50 -17.93
CA LEU A 72 -11.23 24.78 -16.51
C LEU A 72 -12.50 25.22 -15.76
N MET A 73 -13.38 26.00 -16.41
CA MET A 73 -14.69 26.33 -15.87
C MET A 73 -15.60 25.11 -15.76
N ALA A 74 -15.60 24.21 -16.75
CA ALA A 74 -16.37 22.96 -16.70
C ALA A 74 -15.93 22.09 -15.53
N TRP A 75 -14.62 21.89 -15.35
CA TRP A 75 -14.04 21.20 -14.20
C TRP A 75 -14.42 21.86 -12.86
N GLY A 76 -14.35 23.18 -12.76
CA GLY A 76 -14.76 23.91 -11.57
C GLY A 76 -16.23 23.71 -11.21
N LEU A 77 -17.11 23.68 -12.22
CA LEU A 77 -18.54 23.44 -12.05
C LEU A 77 -18.83 21.98 -11.65
N MET A 78 -18.18 21.00 -12.27
CA MET A 78 -18.32 19.59 -11.94
C MET A 78 -17.74 19.24 -10.57
N GLY A 79 -16.66 19.92 -10.16
CA GLY A 79 -16.03 19.76 -8.86
C GLY A 79 -16.85 20.34 -7.70
N LEU A 80 -17.73 21.32 -7.96
CA LEU A 80 -18.49 22.01 -6.91
C LEU A 80 -19.44 21.08 -6.13
N PRO A 81 -20.25 20.20 -6.75
CA PRO A 81 -21.04 19.19 -6.01
C PRO A 81 -20.18 18.26 -5.15
N VAL A 82 -19.03 17.81 -5.67
CA VAL A 82 -18.11 16.94 -4.94
C VAL A 82 -17.54 17.67 -3.74
N LEU A 83 -17.13 18.92 -3.91
CA LEU A 83 -16.64 19.78 -2.83
C LEU A 83 -17.71 19.99 -1.74
N ILE A 84 -18.96 20.28 -2.14
CA ILE A 84 -20.09 20.43 -1.20
C ILE A 84 -20.30 19.12 -0.41
N ALA A 85 -20.29 17.97 -1.09
CA ALA A 85 -20.44 16.67 -0.43
C ALA A 85 -19.28 16.39 0.55
N LEU A 86 -18.05 16.73 0.18
CA LEU A 86 -16.87 16.58 1.04
C LEU A 86 -16.94 17.51 2.27
N VAL A 87 -17.34 18.77 2.10
CA VAL A 87 -17.52 19.73 3.20
C VAL A 87 -18.62 19.26 4.14
N PHE A 88 -19.74 18.76 3.61
CA PHE A 88 -20.81 18.20 4.42
C PHE A 88 -20.33 16.96 5.18
N ALA A 89 -19.70 16.01 4.51
CA ALA A 89 -19.12 14.82 5.15
C ALA A 89 -18.11 15.19 6.24
N TRP A 90 -17.28 16.21 5.99
CA TRP A 90 -16.34 16.74 6.97
C TRP A 90 -17.05 17.35 8.19
N TRP A 91 -18.12 18.12 7.99
CA TRP A 91 -18.92 18.74 9.05
C TRP A 91 -19.53 17.70 10.00
N PHE A 92 -20.01 16.56 9.49
CA PHE A 92 -20.59 15.50 10.32
C PHE A 92 -19.57 14.46 10.80
N SER A 93 -18.31 14.57 10.37
CA SER A 93 -17.25 13.65 10.76
C SER A 93 -16.68 13.93 12.15
N SER A 94 -16.19 12.87 12.81
CA SER A 94 -15.44 12.98 14.07
C SER A 94 -14.18 13.84 13.91
N VAL A 95 -13.67 14.43 15.00
CA VAL A 95 -12.43 15.24 15.00
C VAL A 95 -11.25 14.50 14.36
N HIS A 96 -11.14 13.19 14.58
CA HIS A 96 -10.09 12.37 13.97
C HIS A 96 -10.28 12.26 12.45
N ALA A 97 -11.49 11.96 11.99
CA ALA A 97 -11.81 11.89 10.57
C ALA A 97 -11.63 13.25 9.86
N ARG A 98 -11.94 14.36 10.53
CA ARG A 98 -11.68 15.72 10.01
C ARG A 98 -10.19 16.00 9.81
N ARG A 99 -9.32 15.57 10.75
CA ARG A 99 -7.86 15.68 10.59
C ARG A 99 -7.34 14.84 9.43
N GLN A 100 -7.91 13.65 9.24
CA GLN A 100 -7.57 12.77 8.12
C GLN A 100 -7.98 13.39 6.78
N ALA A 101 -9.19 13.96 6.71
CA ALA A 101 -9.69 14.64 5.53
C ALA A 101 -8.81 15.83 5.10
N TRP A 102 -8.20 16.58 6.03
CA TRP A 102 -7.28 17.66 5.67
C TRP A 102 -6.07 17.20 4.86
N VAL A 103 -5.54 16.01 5.12
CA VAL A 103 -4.42 15.46 4.36
C VAL A 103 -4.86 15.11 2.94
N VAL A 104 -6.06 14.54 2.78
CA VAL A 104 -6.64 14.23 1.47
C VAL A 104 -6.95 15.51 0.70
N ILE A 105 -7.55 16.51 1.35
CA ILE A 105 -7.83 17.83 0.75
C ILE A 105 -6.53 18.50 0.28
N ALA A 106 -5.48 18.46 1.09
CA ALA A 106 -4.17 18.99 0.70
C ALA A 106 -3.60 18.26 -0.53
N GLY A 107 -3.75 16.93 -0.58
CA GLY A 107 -3.38 16.15 -1.76
C GLY A 107 -4.20 16.50 -3.00
N ILE A 108 -5.53 16.65 -2.88
CA ILE A 108 -6.40 17.07 -3.99
C ILE A 108 -6.05 18.47 -4.47
N ALA A 109 -5.79 19.40 -3.55
CA ALA A 109 -5.35 20.75 -3.90
C ALA A 109 -4.01 20.72 -4.65
N LEU A 110 -3.10 19.83 -4.25
CA LEU A 110 -1.83 19.65 -4.95
C LEU A 110 -2.03 19.08 -6.36
N ILE A 111 -2.92 18.09 -6.53
CA ILE A 111 -3.34 17.61 -7.87
C ILE A 111 -3.84 18.78 -8.71
N ALA A 112 -4.78 19.59 -8.19
CA ALA A 112 -5.33 20.72 -8.94
C ALA A 112 -4.26 21.75 -9.35
N VAL A 113 -3.26 21.99 -8.50
CA VAL A 113 -2.13 22.89 -8.84
C VAL A 113 -1.32 22.34 -10.01
N PHE A 114 -1.01 21.05 -10.03
CA PHE A 114 -0.23 20.46 -11.12
C PHE A 114 -1.10 20.26 -12.37
N ALA A 115 -2.21 19.54 -12.25
CA ALA A 115 -3.07 19.16 -13.37
C ALA A 115 -3.74 20.33 -14.07
N ALA A 116 -4.11 21.39 -13.34
CA ALA A 116 -4.70 22.58 -13.96
C ALA A 116 -3.72 23.75 -13.99
N GLY A 117 -3.01 24.01 -12.89
CA GLY A 117 -2.13 25.18 -12.82
C GLY A 117 -0.88 25.06 -13.71
N VAL A 118 -0.18 23.93 -13.64
CA VAL A 118 1.05 23.73 -14.43
C VAL A 118 0.72 23.43 -15.88
N ASP A 119 -0.33 22.66 -16.17
CA ASP A 119 -0.81 22.47 -17.55
C ASP A 119 -1.17 23.79 -18.26
N MET A 120 -1.93 24.68 -17.59
CA MET A 120 -2.22 26.00 -18.17
C MET A 120 -0.95 26.84 -18.39
N LEU A 121 0.04 26.69 -17.52
CA LEU A 121 1.33 27.35 -17.69
C LEU A 121 2.11 26.77 -18.89
N THR A 122 2.01 25.46 -19.10
CA THR A 122 2.53 24.74 -20.28
C THR A 122 1.89 25.29 -21.55
N GLN A 123 0.57 25.45 -21.58
CA GLN A 123 -0.13 26.05 -22.72
C GLN A 123 0.32 27.50 -22.97
N ALA A 124 0.38 28.33 -21.92
CA ALA A 124 0.82 29.72 -22.03
C ALA A 124 2.27 29.85 -22.52
N SER A 125 3.13 28.88 -22.19
CA SER A 125 4.54 28.87 -22.59
C SER A 125 4.76 28.77 -24.11
N TYR A 126 3.78 28.24 -24.86
CA TYR A 126 3.83 28.24 -26.33
C TYR A 126 3.75 29.67 -26.89
N TRP A 127 2.98 30.53 -26.26
CA TRP A 127 2.78 31.92 -26.67
C TRP A 127 3.90 32.85 -26.17
N TRP A 128 4.53 32.51 -25.05
CA TRP A 128 5.66 33.26 -24.51
C TRP A 128 7.02 32.92 -25.14
N GLY A 129 7.03 32.12 -26.21
CA GLY A 129 8.25 31.81 -26.95
C GLY A 129 9.26 31.00 -26.14
N TRP A 130 8.80 30.21 -25.16
CA TRP A 130 9.70 29.34 -24.40
C TRP A 130 10.41 28.35 -25.34
N THR A 131 11.60 27.92 -24.96
CA THR A 131 12.31 26.88 -25.69
C THR A 131 11.64 25.51 -25.49
N VAL A 132 11.84 24.58 -26.43
CA VAL A 132 11.36 23.18 -26.30
C VAL A 132 11.81 22.55 -24.99
N ARG A 133 13.05 22.85 -24.55
CA ARG A 133 13.60 22.35 -23.29
C ARG A 133 12.87 22.91 -22.06
N GLN A 134 12.53 24.20 -22.06
CA GLN A 134 11.80 24.82 -20.95
C GLN A 134 10.38 24.25 -20.84
N ARG A 135 9.68 24.07 -21.96
CA ARG A 135 8.37 23.43 -21.99
C ARG A 135 8.42 22.00 -21.47
N TYR A 136 9.37 21.21 -21.98
CA TYR A 136 9.55 19.84 -21.50
C TYR A 136 9.78 19.74 -19.99
N LEU A 137 10.54 20.68 -19.41
CA LEU A 137 10.74 20.72 -17.96
C LEU A 137 9.44 21.05 -17.20
N LEU A 138 8.54 21.81 -17.82
CA LEU A 138 7.26 22.16 -17.26
C LEU A 138 6.27 20.98 -17.33
N ASP A 139 6.17 20.32 -18.49
CA ASP A 139 5.40 19.07 -18.68
C ASP A 139 5.86 17.99 -17.68
N LEU A 140 7.18 17.88 -17.48
CA LEU A 140 7.74 16.95 -16.51
C LEU A 140 7.35 17.33 -15.08
N ALA A 141 7.38 18.62 -14.75
CA ALA A 141 6.99 19.10 -13.42
C ALA A 141 5.50 18.87 -13.14
N GLU A 142 4.66 19.06 -14.16
CA GLU A 142 3.23 18.75 -14.16
C GLU A 142 2.99 17.27 -13.86
N SER A 143 3.48 16.38 -14.73
CA SER A 143 3.29 14.92 -14.60
C SER A 143 3.86 14.39 -13.28
N ALA A 144 5.06 14.82 -12.89
CA ALA A 144 5.68 14.39 -11.63
C ALA A 144 4.89 14.90 -10.41
N GLY A 145 4.40 16.13 -10.47
CA GLY A 145 3.62 16.73 -9.40
C GLY A 145 2.25 16.08 -9.22
N GLU A 146 1.56 15.75 -10.32
CA GLU A 146 0.33 14.95 -10.28
C GLU A 146 0.55 13.58 -9.65
N LEU A 147 1.55 12.83 -10.14
CA LEU A 147 1.85 11.49 -9.65
C LEU A 147 2.24 11.51 -8.16
N ALA A 148 3.03 12.50 -7.74
CA ALA A 148 3.38 12.70 -6.34
C ALA A 148 2.13 13.00 -5.48
N SER A 149 1.23 13.82 -5.98
CA SER A 149 0.00 14.20 -5.29
C SER A 149 -0.95 13.00 -5.12
N ILE A 150 -1.17 12.23 -6.19
CA ILE A 150 -1.94 10.98 -6.16
C ILE A 150 -1.31 9.99 -5.17
N SER A 151 0.01 9.86 -5.20
CA SER A 151 0.75 8.98 -4.27
C SER A 151 0.54 9.40 -2.82
N VAL A 152 0.58 10.70 -2.50
CA VAL A 152 0.30 11.22 -1.16
C VAL A 152 -1.13 10.90 -0.72
N ILE A 153 -2.12 11.11 -1.58
CA ILE A 153 -3.53 10.76 -1.29
C ILE A 153 -3.65 9.26 -1.02
N MET A 154 -3.10 8.42 -1.90
CA MET A 154 -3.18 6.96 -1.78
C MET A 154 -2.51 6.46 -0.50
N LEU A 155 -1.29 6.91 -0.22
CA LEU A 155 -0.56 6.56 1.01
C LEU A 155 -1.33 7.02 2.26
N SER A 156 -1.95 8.20 2.22
CA SER A 156 -2.78 8.71 3.31
C SER A 156 -4.03 7.85 3.53
N CYS A 157 -4.71 7.45 2.46
CA CYS A 157 -5.85 6.54 2.52
C CYS A 157 -5.45 5.17 3.10
N LEU A 158 -4.36 4.58 2.61
CA LEU A 158 -3.81 3.32 3.13
C LEU A 158 -3.44 3.43 4.61
N TRP A 159 -2.81 4.53 5.00
CA TRP A 159 -2.51 4.83 6.39
C TRP A 159 -3.76 4.86 7.26
N PHE A 160 -4.84 5.48 6.79
CA PHE A 160 -6.09 5.55 7.54
C PHE A 160 -6.74 4.18 7.70
N VAL A 161 -6.77 3.38 6.63
CA VAL A 161 -7.24 1.98 6.68
C VAL A 161 -6.42 1.19 7.69
N PHE A 162 -5.09 1.36 7.70
CA PHE A 162 -4.21 0.66 8.62
C PHE A 162 -4.40 1.06 10.09
N ILE A 163 -4.57 2.36 10.37
CA ILE A 163 -4.84 2.84 11.73
C ILE A 163 -6.21 2.35 12.21
N GLN A 164 -7.24 2.47 11.38
CA GLN A 164 -8.62 2.15 11.75
C GLN A 164 -8.85 0.64 11.85
N GLY A 165 -8.12 -0.17 11.06
CA GLY A 165 -8.16 -1.62 11.09
C GLY A 165 -7.50 -2.26 12.31
N ARG A 166 -6.87 -1.49 13.21
CA ARG A 166 -6.37 -2.03 14.48
C ARG A 166 -7.56 -2.57 15.27
N PRO A 167 -7.62 -3.90 15.55
CA PRO A 167 -8.70 -4.46 16.35
C PRO A 167 -8.74 -3.66 17.64
N ARG A 168 -9.90 -3.07 17.95
CA ARG A 168 -10.18 -2.60 19.31
C ARG A 168 -10.20 -3.85 20.19
N TYR A 169 -9.02 -4.34 20.56
CA TYR A 169 -8.87 -5.44 21.50
C TYR A 169 -9.65 -5.03 22.73
N GLY A 170 -10.76 -5.74 22.90
CA GLY A 170 -11.89 -5.28 23.67
C GLY A 170 -11.44 -4.84 25.05
N ARG A 171 -11.84 -3.62 25.38
CA ARG A 171 -12.04 -3.16 26.76
C ARG A 171 -13.20 -3.88 27.45
N HIS A 172 -13.55 -5.07 26.96
CA HIS A 172 -14.51 -6.01 27.53
C HIS A 172 -13.72 -7.19 28.08
N SER A 173 -12.80 -6.92 29.00
CA SER A 173 -12.71 -7.79 30.17
C SER A 173 -14.00 -7.56 30.99
N VAL A 174 -15.14 -7.98 30.43
CA VAL A 174 -16.26 -8.38 31.26
C VAL A 174 -15.67 -9.55 32.03
N HIS A 175 -15.46 -9.37 33.32
CA HIS A 175 -15.26 -10.49 34.22
C HIS A 175 -16.51 -11.38 34.11
N HIS A 176 -16.55 -12.23 33.09
CA HIS A 176 -17.39 -13.40 33.12
C HIS A 176 -16.82 -14.23 34.26
N ARG A 177 -17.40 -14.07 35.45
CA ARG A 177 -17.31 -15.10 36.47
C ARG A 177 -17.65 -16.43 35.77
N PRO A 178 -16.84 -17.48 35.93
CA PRO A 178 -17.18 -18.79 35.45
C PRO A 178 -18.62 -19.11 35.91
N PRO A 179 -19.51 -19.58 35.03
CA PRO A 179 -20.82 -20.04 35.45
C PRO A 179 -20.62 -21.26 36.35
N GLY A 180 -20.71 -21.06 37.67
CA GLY A 180 -20.42 -22.08 38.66
C GLY A 180 -19.69 -21.58 39.90
N ASP A 181 -19.07 -20.39 39.86
CA ASP A 181 -18.58 -19.77 41.10
C ASP A 181 -19.79 -19.40 41.98
N PRO A 182 -19.96 -20.02 43.16
CA PRO A 182 -21.01 -19.63 44.08
C PRO A 182 -20.83 -18.15 44.40
N ALA A 183 -21.95 -17.43 44.53
CA ALA A 183 -21.89 -16.07 45.06
C ALA A 183 -21.06 -16.10 46.35
N PRO A 184 -20.07 -15.20 46.52
CA PRO A 184 -19.22 -15.21 47.69
C PRO A 184 -20.10 -15.26 48.93
N ASP A 185 -19.88 -16.28 49.75
CA ASP A 185 -20.67 -16.55 50.94
C ASP A 185 -20.68 -15.29 51.82
N PRO A 186 -21.85 -14.70 52.13
CA PRO A 186 -21.92 -13.54 52.99
C PRO A 186 -21.30 -13.78 54.37
N SER A 187 -21.16 -15.03 54.81
CA SER A 187 -20.55 -15.42 56.09
C SER A 187 -19.01 -15.38 56.08
N THR A 188 -18.36 -15.39 54.91
CA THR A 188 -16.90 -15.20 54.81
C THR A 188 -16.50 -13.74 54.64
N ARG A 189 -17.45 -12.79 54.77
CA ARG A 189 -17.08 -11.39 54.97
C ARG A 189 -16.36 -11.32 56.31
N PRO A 190 -15.10 -10.85 56.35
CA PRO A 190 -14.43 -10.65 57.63
C PRO A 190 -15.34 -9.80 58.51
N PRO A 191 -15.49 -10.14 59.80
CA PRO A 191 -16.27 -9.34 60.72
C PRO A 191 -15.81 -7.90 60.57
N THR A 192 -16.77 -6.99 60.42
CA THR A 192 -16.55 -5.54 60.44
C THR A 192 -15.77 -5.22 61.70
N GLY A 193 -14.44 -5.20 61.56
CA GLY A 193 -13.53 -4.93 62.65
C GLY A 193 -13.80 -3.54 63.22
N PRO A 194 -13.43 -3.33 64.49
CA PRO A 194 -13.66 -2.06 65.18
C PRO A 194 -13.08 -0.91 64.37
N HIS A 195 -13.82 0.20 64.34
CA HIS A 195 -13.41 1.49 63.80
C HIS A 195 -11.95 1.81 64.13
N LEU A 196 -11.04 1.48 63.21
CA LEU A 196 -9.71 2.07 63.17
C LEU A 196 -9.92 3.50 62.68
N GLY A 197 -9.36 4.45 63.44
CA GLY A 197 -9.53 5.88 63.25
C GLY A 197 -9.05 6.41 61.88
N PRO A 198 -9.07 7.73 61.68
CA PRO A 198 -8.70 8.39 60.42
C PRO A 198 -7.20 8.19 60.13
N GLY A 199 -6.85 7.05 59.55
CA GLY A 199 -5.49 6.57 59.43
C GLY A 199 -5.27 5.90 58.08
N ARG A 200 -5.08 6.76 57.07
CA ARG A 200 -4.51 6.52 55.74
C ARG A 200 -5.20 5.47 54.86
N PRO A 201 -5.78 5.88 53.71
CA PRO A 201 -6.30 4.92 52.75
C PRO A 201 -5.14 4.04 52.25
N ILE A 202 -5.25 2.73 52.45
CA ILE A 202 -4.48 1.73 51.73
C ILE A 202 -4.95 1.81 50.28
N GLY A 203 -4.40 2.80 49.57
CA GLY A 203 -4.57 2.98 48.14
C GLY A 203 -3.86 1.84 47.44
N TRP A 204 -4.56 0.71 47.27
CA TRP A 204 -4.14 -0.31 46.35
C TRP A 204 -3.98 0.34 44.98
N SER A 205 -2.72 0.41 44.55
CA SER A 205 -2.20 1.05 43.34
C SER A 205 -2.81 0.48 42.05
N VAL A 206 -4.08 0.77 41.80
CA VAL A 206 -4.71 0.63 40.47
C VAL A 206 -4.07 1.60 39.46
N MET A 207 -3.18 2.48 39.92
CA MET A 207 -2.56 3.57 39.16
C MET A 207 -1.41 3.15 38.21
N GLN A 208 -0.89 1.91 38.24
CA GLN A 208 0.27 1.55 37.40
C GLN A 208 -0.05 0.91 36.04
N ILE A 209 -1.21 0.24 35.86
CA ILE A 209 -1.51 -0.44 34.59
C ILE A 209 -1.86 0.54 33.46
N SER A 210 -2.33 1.76 33.80
CA SER A 210 -2.62 2.81 32.81
C SER A 210 -1.36 3.38 32.14
N ASN A 211 -0.23 3.44 32.86
CA ASN A 211 1.02 4.05 32.36
C ASN A 211 1.78 3.17 31.36
N VAL A 212 1.62 1.85 31.43
CA VAL A 212 2.28 0.94 30.48
C VAL A 212 1.62 1.02 29.09
N ARG A 213 0.29 1.16 29.04
CA ARG A 213 -0.44 1.20 27.76
C ARG A 213 -0.23 2.51 26.99
N THR A 214 -0.08 3.63 27.67
CA THR A 214 0.24 4.92 27.04
C THR A 214 1.63 4.89 26.42
N THR A 215 2.62 4.39 27.17
CA THR A 215 4.01 4.27 26.70
C THR A 215 4.14 3.41 25.43
N VAL A 216 3.46 2.25 25.36
CA VAL A 216 3.48 1.38 24.16
C VAL A 216 2.80 2.05 22.96
N ARG A 217 1.70 2.78 23.19
CA ARG A 217 1.00 3.51 22.13
C ARG A 217 1.86 4.64 21.58
N ASP A 218 2.59 5.35 22.43
CA ASP A 218 3.49 6.44 22.04
C ASP A 218 4.76 5.92 21.35
N LEU A 219 5.26 4.75 21.76
CA LEU A 219 6.38 4.09 21.07
C LEU A 219 5.97 3.61 19.67
N LEU A 220 4.79 2.99 19.56
CA LEU A 220 4.24 2.56 18.27
C LEU A 220 3.90 3.76 17.37
N GLY A 221 3.43 4.87 17.94
CA GLY A 221 3.20 6.12 17.23
C GLY A 221 4.49 6.71 16.65
N ARG A 222 5.53 6.86 17.49
CA ARG A 222 6.83 7.37 17.06
C ARG A 222 7.51 6.48 16.03
N ARG A 223 7.48 5.16 16.22
CA ARG A 223 8.05 4.22 15.24
C ARG A 223 7.30 4.26 13.93
N ALA A 224 5.97 4.36 13.95
CA ALA A 224 5.17 4.44 12.72
C ALA A 224 5.48 5.67 11.85
N VAL A 225 5.86 6.81 12.45
CA VAL A 225 6.32 7.99 11.69
C VAL A 225 7.55 7.65 10.85
N TRP A 226 8.55 6.99 11.45
CA TRP A 226 9.76 6.57 10.73
C TRP A 226 9.47 5.56 9.60
N TRP A 227 8.41 4.75 9.72
CA TRP A 227 7.96 3.86 8.63
C TRP A 227 7.44 4.61 7.43
N TRP A 228 6.56 5.57 7.67
CA TRP A 228 6.07 6.40 6.58
C TRP A 228 7.20 7.19 5.96
N ALA A 229 8.11 7.72 6.76
CA ALA A 229 9.30 8.37 6.24
C ALA A 229 10.10 7.42 5.33
N ALA A 230 10.29 6.15 5.71
CA ALA A 230 10.99 5.16 4.89
C ALA A 230 10.23 4.83 3.60
N ILE A 231 8.92 4.58 3.66
CA ILE A 231 8.09 4.29 2.47
C ILE A 231 8.08 5.50 1.53
N ILE A 232 7.86 6.69 2.07
CA ILE A 232 7.88 7.95 1.30
C ILE A 232 9.26 8.14 0.68
N ALA A 233 10.34 7.91 1.43
CA ALA A 233 11.70 7.98 0.88
C ALA A 233 11.90 6.97 -0.25
N SER A 234 11.42 5.72 -0.11
CA SER A 234 11.49 4.72 -1.19
C SER A 234 10.70 5.14 -2.43
N VAL A 235 9.51 5.72 -2.27
CA VAL A 235 8.70 6.25 -3.38
C VAL A 235 9.39 7.44 -4.05
N ILE A 236 10.00 8.34 -3.28
CA ILE A 236 10.78 9.45 -3.81
C ILE A 236 11.98 8.93 -4.60
N VAL A 237 12.71 7.94 -4.06
CA VAL A 237 13.84 7.31 -4.76
C VAL A 237 13.37 6.66 -6.05
N LEU A 238 12.23 5.95 -6.06
CA LEU A 238 11.63 5.41 -7.28
C LEU A 238 11.35 6.52 -8.30
N ALA A 239 10.69 7.61 -7.90
CA ALA A 239 10.43 8.75 -8.78
C ALA A 239 11.71 9.36 -9.36
N VAL A 240 12.77 9.46 -8.56
CA VAL A 240 14.09 9.95 -9.02
C VAL A 240 14.71 8.99 -10.04
N LEU A 241 14.67 7.67 -9.79
CA LEU A 241 15.20 6.68 -10.72
C LEU A 241 14.47 6.67 -12.06
N ILE A 242 13.13 6.75 -12.04
CA ILE A 242 12.31 6.92 -13.24
C ILE A 242 12.71 8.19 -13.98
N GLY A 243 12.84 9.31 -13.26
CA GLY A 243 13.28 10.58 -13.83
C GLY A 243 14.65 10.46 -14.51
N PHE A 244 15.61 9.76 -13.89
CA PHE A 244 16.91 9.49 -14.49
C PHE A 244 16.81 8.62 -15.74
N GLY A 245 15.96 7.58 -15.74
CA GLY A 245 15.66 6.77 -16.92
C GLY A 245 15.10 7.58 -18.07
N MET A 246 14.13 8.46 -17.79
CA MET A 246 13.55 9.36 -18.78
C MET A 246 14.59 10.34 -19.35
N LEU A 247 15.42 10.95 -18.50
CA LEU A 247 16.48 11.87 -18.91
C LEU A 247 17.56 11.16 -19.75
N HIS A 248 17.93 9.92 -19.37
CA HIS A 248 18.82 9.07 -20.15
C HIS A 248 18.25 8.79 -21.55
N ARG A 249 16.97 8.40 -21.64
CA ARG A 249 16.29 8.15 -22.92
C ARG A 249 16.25 9.38 -23.81
N LEU A 250 16.01 10.57 -23.26
CA LEU A 250 16.07 11.81 -24.02
C LEU A 250 17.47 12.13 -24.55
N ASN A 251 18.50 11.80 -23.78
CA ASN A 251 19.87 11.92 -24.25
C ASN A 251 20.14 11.00 -25.43
N THR A 252 19.79 9.72 -25.32
CA THR A 252 20.07 8.74 -26.39
C THR A 252 19.24 8.99 -27.65
N THR A 253 18.00 9.47 -27.52
CA THR A 253 17.10 9.69 -28.67
C THR A 253 17.17 11.08 -29.29
N ARG A 254 17.54 12.12 -28.51
CA ARG A 254 17.52 13.52 -28.96
C ARG A 254 18.80 14.30 -28.67
N GLY A 255 19.81 13.68 -28.07
CA GLY A 255 21.04 14.38 -27.63
C GLY A 255 20.80 15.39 -26.51
N ALA A 256 19.66 15.32 -25.81
CA ALA A 256 19.30 16.25 -24.75
C ALA A 256 19.82 15.77 -23.38
N PHE A 257 20.31 16.67 -22.54
CA PHE A 257 20.81 16.35 -21.19
C PHE A 257 22.02 15.37 -21.17
N PRO A 258 23.17 15.74 -21.77
CA PRO A 258 24.36 14.88 -21.85
C PRO A 258 24.92 14.41 -20.51
N ALA A 259 24.60 15.08 -19.40
CA ALA A 259 24.94 14.63 -18.06
C ALA A 259 24.34 13.25 -17.70
N PHE A 260 23.27 12.84 -18.39
CA PHE A 260 22.61 11.55 -18.21
C PHE A 260 23.00 10.53 -19.29
N ALA A 261 24.13 10.74 -19.99
CA ALA A 261 24.60 9.78 -21.01
C ALA A 261 25.08 8.44 -20.44
N ASN A 262 25.37 8.38 -19.13
CA ASN A 262 25.83 7.14 -18.50
C ASN A 262 24.75 6.05 -18.58
N PRO A 263 25.04 4.87 -19.15
CA PRO A 263 24.08 3.76 -19.25
C PRO A 263 23.48 3.30 -17.92
N LEU A 264 24.16 3.54 -16.79
CA LEU A 264 23.63 3.18 -15.46
C LEU A 264 22.34 3.93 -15.09
N PHE A 265 22.03 5.03 -15.78
CA PHE A 265 20.76 5.74 -15.63
C PHE A 265 19.63 5.13 -16.44
N ASN A 266 19.89 4.21 -17.38
CA ASN A 266 18.82 3.46 -18.00
C ASN A 266 18.16 2.57 -16.93
N ALA A 267 16.87 2.74 -16.73
CA ALA A 267 16.13 1.99 -15.72
C ALA A 267 15.87 0.54 -16.15
N ASP A 268 15.93 0.29 -17.46
CA ASP A 268 15.74 -1.00 -18.16
C ASP A 268 17.09 -1.65 -18.49
N ARG A 269 18.11 -1.45 -17.64
CA ARG A 269 19.44 -1.97 -17.89
C ARG A 269 19.87 -2.86 -16.75
N ASP A 270 20.35 -4.04 -17.12
CA ASP A 270 20.97 -4.98 -16.20
C ASP A 270 22.15 -4.33 -15.49
N ARG A 271 22.23 -4.52 -14.18
CA ARG A 271 23.23 -3.91 -13.30
C ARG A 271 23.17 -2.39 -13.28
N GLY A 272 22.03 -1.80 -13.69
CA GLY A 272 21.72 -0.39 -13.56
C GLY A 272 21.38 0.01 -12.12
N PHE A 273 21.20 1.32 -11.89
CA PHE A 273 20.84 1.82 -10.55
C PHE A 273 19.47 1.33 -10.07
N GLY A 274 18.51 1.16 -10.99
CA GLY A 274 17.17 0.66 -10.68
C GLY A 274 17.21 -0.77 -10.15
N GLU A 275 17.82 -1.67 -10.92
CA GLU A 275 17.98 -3.08 -10.59
C GLU A 275 18.79 -3.29 -9.29
N THR A 276 19.93 -2.60 -9.14
CA THR A 276 20.75 -2.67 -7.90
C THR A 276 19.94 -2.27 -6.65
N LEU A 277 19.08 -1.25 -6.76
CA LEU A 277 18.19 -0.88 -5.67
C LEU A 277 17.14 -1.96 -5.41
N GLY A 278 16.57 -2.55 -6.46
CA GLY A 278 15.67 -3.70 -6.37
C GLY A 278 16.27 -4.85 -5.57
N TYR A 279 17.52 -5.23 -5.87
CA TYR A 279 18.25 -6.25 -5.12
C TYR A 279 18.38 -5.92 -3.64
N LEU A 280 18.77 -4.68 -3.33
CA LEU A 280 18.89 -4.25 -1.94
C LEU A 280 17.53 -4.31 -1.21
N GLN A 281 16.44 -3.93 -1.87
CA GLN A 281 15.09 -4.01 -1.30
C GLN A 281 14.68 -5.45 -1.00
N LEU A 282 14.93 -6.39 -1.92
CA LEU A 282 14.65 -7.81 -1.72
C LEU A 282 15.55 -8.43 -0.64
N LEU A 283 16.83 -8.06 -0.55
CA LEU A 283 17.72 -8.48 0.54
C LEU A 283 17.23 -8.00 1.91
N VAL A 284 16.84 -6.73 2.01
CA VAL A 284 16.27 -6.16 3.24
C VAL A 284 14.96 -6.87 3.61
N ALA A 285 14.11 -7.15 2.63
CA ALA A 285 12.87 -7.91 2.83
C ALA A 285 13.18 -9.33 3.37
N ALA A 286 14.12 -10.04 2.75
CA ALA A 286 14.53 -11.37 3.17
C ALA A 286 15.05 -11.37 4.61
N ALA A 287 15.94 -10.44 4.96
CA ALA A 287 16.47 -10.29 6.31
C ALA A 287 15.35 -10.01 7.35
N ALA A 288 14.38 -9.15 7.00
CA ALA A 288 13.24 -8.84 7.85
C ALA A 288 12.31 -10.06 8.05
N LEU A 289 12.08 -10.85 7.01
CA LEU A 289 11.28 -12.08 7.10
C LEU A 289 11.99 -13.15 7.92
N ILE A 290 13.31 -13.32 7.77
CA ILE A 290 14.12 -14.21 8.60
C ILE A 290 14.05 -13.78 10.07
N TYR A 291 14.21 -12.50 10.37
CA TYR A 291 14.05 -11.98 11.73
C TYR A 291 12.67 -12.30 12.30
N THR A 292 11.62 -12.07 11.51
CA THR A 292 10.24 -12.39 11.88
C THR A 292 10.09 -13.88 12.17
N ALA A 293 10.64 -14.74 11.32
CA ALA A 293 10.56 -16.19 11.45
C ALA A 293 11.26 -16.71 12.71
N LEU A 294 12.44 -16.16 13.05
CA LEU A 294 13.18 -16.48 14.26
C LEU A 294 12.43 -16.13 15.55
N HIS A 295 11.51 -15.16 15.47
CA HIS A 295 10.85 -14.60 16.64
C HIS A 295 9.38 -14.97 16.74
N LEU A 296 8.77 -15.44 15.65
CA LEU A 296 7.37 -15.85 15.59
C LEU A 296 7.29 -17.38 15.50
N PRO A 297 6.64 -18.08 16.45
CA PRO A 297 6.55 -19.54 16.41
C PRO A 297 5.78 -20.02 15.17
N ARG A 298 6.23 -21.13 14.59
CA ARG A 298 5.61 -21.77 13.42
C ARG A 298 5.50 -20.82 12.23
N ALA A 299 6.57 -20.10 11.93
CA ALA A 299 6.64 -19.09 10.87
C ALA A 299 7.46 -19.57 9.65
N TRP A 300 7.49 -20.89 9.40
CA TRP A 300 8.32 -21.53 8.37
C TRP A 300 8.17 -20.94 6.97
N VAL A 301 6.95 -20.52 6.60
CA VAL A 301 6.69 -19.88 5.30
C VAL A 301 7.55 -18.64 5.06
N HIS A 302 7.91 -17.88 6.10
CA HIS A 302 8.75 -16.69 5.94
C HIS A 302 10.18 -17.04 5.54
N TYR A 303 10.71 -18.19 5.97
CA TYR A 303 12.01 -18.68 5.48
C TYR A 303 11.94 -19.06 4.00
N ALA A 304 10.86 -19.74 3.58
CA ALA A 304 10.67 -20.10 2.18
C ALA A 304 10.53 -18.86 1.27
N ILE A 305 9.78 -17.85 1.70
CA ILE A 305 9.66 -16.57 0.97
C ILE A 305 11.00 -15.80 0.96
N ALA A 306 11.72 -15.77 2.07
CA ALA A 306 13.05 -15.14 2.09
C ALA A 306 14.01 -15.85 1.12
N ALA A 307 13.99 -17.19 1.08
CA ALA A 307 14.77 -17.96 0.12
C ALA A 307 14.35 -17.69 -1.33
N SER A 308 13.05 -17.51 -1.61
CA SER A 308 12.61 -17.17 -2.97
C SER A 308 13.13 -15.81 -3.43
N PHE A 309 13.24 -14.81 -2.54
CA PHE A 309 13.88 -13.53 -2.89
C PHE A 309 15.35 -13.70 -3.25
N LEU A 310 16.07 -14.56 -2.51
CA LEU A 310 17.47 -14.85 -2.84
C LEU A 310 17.61 -15.58 -4.17
N VAL A 311 16.65 -16.44 -4.52
CA VAL A 311 16.60 -17.08 -5.85
C VAL A 311 16.37 -16.03 -6.94
N VAL A 312 15.42 -15.11 -6.76
CA VAL A 312 15.16 -14.03 -7.74
C VAL A 312 16.40 -13.15 -7.93
N ILE A 313 17.06 -12.73 -6.84
CA ILE A 313 18.30 -11.94 -6.94
C ILE A 313 19.41 -12.72 -7.63
N ALA A 314 19.56 -14.01 -7.31
CA ALA A 314 20.62 -14.85 -7.89
C ALA A 314 20.36 -15.13 -9.37
N ASP A 315 19.10 -15.34 -9.76
CA ASP A 315 18.69 -15.50 -11.15
C ASP A 315 19.04 -14.27 -11.96
N ASP A 316 18.56 -13.10 -11.54
CA ASP A 316 18.74 -11.84 -12.26
C ASP A 316 20.24 -11.43 -12.35
N SER A 317 20.95 -11.44 -11.22
CA SER A 317 22.37 -10.99 -11.20
C SER A 317 23.34 -11.89 -11.98
N LEU A 318 23.00 -13.17 -12.13
CA LEU A 318 23.77 -14.18 -12.86
C LEU A 318 23.14 -14.52 -14.22
N GLU A 319 22.06 -13.83 -14.61
CA GLU A 319 21.34 -14.04 -15.87
C GLU A 319 20.98 -15.53 -16.06
N LEU A 320 20.56 -16.24 -15.00
CA LEU A 320 20.40 -17.70 -15.05
C LEU A 320 19.30 -18.10 -16.02
N HIS A 321 18.16 -17.42 -15.98
CA HIS A 321 17.05 -17.70 -16.87
C HIS A 321 17.35 -17.37 -18.34
N GLU A 322 18.15 -16.36 -18.63
CA GLU A 322 18.60 -16.05 -19.99
C GLU A 322 19.53 -17.15 -20.52
N ASN A 323 20.56 -17.49 -19.73
CA ASN A 323 21.55 -18.48 -20.09
C ASN A 323 20.93 -19.88 -20.25
N TRP A 324 20.07 -20.28 -19.32
CA TRP A 324 19.36 -21.57 -19.40
C TRP A 324 18.26 -21.52 -20.45
N GLY A 325 17.59 -20.38 -20.60
CA GLY A 325 16.52 -20.17 -21.57
C GLY A 325 17.01 -20.31 -22.99
N GLY A 326 18.10 -19.62 -23.36
CA GLY A 326 18.75 -19.79 -24.65
C GLY A 326 19.17 -21.24 -24.90
N ALA A 327 19.81 -21.88 -23.92
CA ALA A 327 20.21 -23.28 -24.05
C ALA A 327 19.03 -24.25 -24.19
N LEU A 328 17.88 -23.98 -23.55
CA LEU A 328 16.65 -24.75 -23.68
C LEU A 328 15.99 -24.52 -25.04
N ALA A 329 15.91 -23.27 -25.49
CA ALA A 329 15.35 -22.90 -26.79
C ALA A 329 16.11 -23.59 -27.94
N ASP A 330 17.44 -23.55 -27.91
CA ASP A 330 18.29 -24.19 -28.92
C ASP A 330 18.11 -25.72 -28.94
N ARG A 331 18.04 -26.35 -27.76
CA ARG A 331 17.94 -27.82 -27.64
C ARG A 331 16.56 -28.34 -27.99
N LEU A 332 15.51 -27.60 -27.66
CA LEU A 332 14.12 -27.98 -27.93
C LEU A 332 13.63 -27.51 -29.30
N GLY A 333 14.41 -26.67 -30.00
CA GLY A 333 14.07 -26.12 -31.30
C GLY A 333 12.88 -25.16 -31.23
N PHE A 334 12.85 -24.27 -30.23
CA PHE A 334 11.78 -23.29 -30.13
C PHE A 334 11.87 -22.27 -31.28
N GLU A 335 10.79 -22.22 -32.06
CA GLU A 335 10.63 -21.23 -33.13
C GLU A 335 9.99 -19.94 -32.59
N SER A 336 10.11 -18.85 -33.33
CA SER A 336 9.42 -17.61 -32.99
C SER A 336 7.90 -17.75 -33.18
N GLY A 337 7.12 -17.11 -32.30
CA GLY A 337 5.67 -17.21 -32.32
C GLY A 337 5.04 -16.20 -31.37
N PHE A 338 3.80 -15.77 -31.65
CA PHE A 338 3.07 -14.78 -30.84
C PHE A 338 3.78 -13.43 -30.62
N GLY A 339 4.74 -13.08 -31.48
CA GLY A 339 5.57 -11.88 -31.28
C GLY A 339 6.79 -12.11 -30.37
N LEU A 340 7.02 -13.34 -29.92
CA LEU A 340 8.18 -13.72 -29.12
C LEU A 340 9.21 -14.46 -29.96
N ARG A 341 10.48 -14.32 -29.58
CA ARG A 341 11.61 -15.10 -30.08
C ARG A 341 11.55 -16.51 -29.49
N GLY A 342 12.20 -17.47 -30.15
CA GLY A 342 12.38 -18.82 -29.60
C GLY A 342 13.05 -18.80 -28.21
N GLN A 343 14.00 -17.90 -28.01
CA GLN A 343 14.69 -17.68 -26.74
C GLN A 343 13.74 -17.29 -25.60
N ASP A 344 12.77 -16.40 -25.85
CA ASP A 344 11.82 -15.92 -24.83
C ASP A 344 10.96 -17.10 -24.28
N PHE A 345 10.58 -18.06 -25.14
CA PHE A 345 9.94 -19.30 -24.68
C PHE A 345 10.85 -20.18 -23.83
N GLY A 346 12.14 -20.19 -24.17
CA GLY A 346 13.18 -20.84 -23.38
C GLY A 346 13.32 -20.22 -21.99
N GLU A 347 13.35 -18.89 -21.91
CA GLU A 347 13.43 -18.11 -20.67
C GLU A 347 12.21 -18.39 -19.77
N LEU A 348 11.00 -18.37 -20.32
CA LEU A 348 9.78 -18.75 -19.60
C LEU A 348 9.84 -20.19 -19.06
N LEU A 349 10.39 -21.13 -19.82
CA LEU A 349 10.58 -22.50 -19.36
C LEU A 349 11.63 -22.58 -18.24
N ALA A 350 12.74 -21.84 -18.36
CA ALA A 350 13.76 -21.77 -17.31
C ALA A 350 13.19 -21.22 -16.00
N TRP A 351 12.43 -20.13 -16.05
CA TRP A 351 11.68 -19.58 -14.91
C TRP A 351 10.73 -20.61 -14.31
N GLY A 352 9.96 -21.30 -15.15
CA GLY A 352 9.05 -22.36 -14.71
C GLY A 352 9.78 -23.47 -13.95
N LEU A 353 10.92 -23.94 -14.47
CA LEU A 353 11.74 -24.97 -13.84
C LEU A 353 12.35 -24.52 -12.51
N MET A 354 12.85 -23.28 -12.43
CA MET A 354 13.36 -22.70 -11.17
C MET A 354 12.26 -22.42 -10.16
N GLY A 355 11.04 -22.09 -10.63
CA GLY A 355 9.87 -21.83 -9.80
C GLY A 355 9.33 -23.08 -9.09
N ILE A 356 9.43 -24.26 -9.71
CA ILE A 356 8.94 -25.54 -9.12
C ILE A 356 9.48 -25.79 -7.70
N PRO A 357 10.81 -25.84 -7.45
CA PRO A 357 11.34 -26.08 -6.11
C PRO A 357 10.93 -24.99 -5.11
N VAL A 358 10.81 -23.73 -5.55
CA VAL A 358 10.33 -22.62 -4.73
C VAL A 358 8.87 -22.83 -4.32
N LEU A 359 8.00 -23.17 -5.27
CA LEU A 359 6.58 -23.44 -5.01
C LEU A 359 6.38 -24.66 -4.10
N LEU A 360 7.18 -25.72 -4.30
CA LEU A 360 7.16 -26.89 -3.42
C LEU A 360 7.58 -26.52 -2.00
N ALA A 361 8.65 -25.74 -1.83
CA ALA A 361 9.09 -25.27 -0.51
C ALA A 361 8.01 -24.40 0.17
N LEU A 362 7.36 -23.50 -0.58
CA LEU A 362 6.24 -22.70 -0.08
C LEU A 362 5.05 -23.58 0.33
N ALA A 363 4.66 -24.55 -0.50
CA ALA A 363 3.57 -25.47 -0.22
C ALA A 363 3.84 -26.32 1.03
N ILE A 364 5.03 -26.91 1.15
CA ILE A 364 5.42 -27.72 2.31
C ILE A 364 5.41 -26.85 3.58
N THR A 365 6.11 -25.71 3.56
CA THR A 365 6.19 -24.83 4.74
C THR A 365 4.83 -24.23 5.12
N TRP A 366 3.91 -24.08 4.16
CA TRP A 366 2.54 -23.64 4.42
C TRP A 366 1.82 -24.55 5.42
N PHE A 367 1.91 -25.87 5.25
CA PHE A 367 1.27 -26.85 6.13
C PHE A 367 1.75 -26.74 7.57
N PHE A 368 3.02 -26.42 7.79
CA PHE A 368 3.61 -26.29 9.13
C PHE A 368 3.41 -24.89 9.75
N THR A 369 2.98 -23.91 8.97
CA THR A 369 2.89 -22.51 9.37
C THR A 369 1.61 -22.19 10.17
N GLY A 370 1.74 -21.39 11.23
CA GLY A 370 0.62 -20.93 12.05
C GLY A 370 -0.24 -19.86 11.37
N LYS A 371 -1.51 -19.70 11.82
CA LYS A 371 -2.50 -18.79 11.20
C LYS A 371 -2.01 -17.34 11.02
N ARG A 372 -1.23 -16.82 11.98
CA ARG A 372 -0.69 -15.46 11.93
C ARG A 372 0.34 -15.31 10.80
N ALA A 373 1.31 -16.21 10.73
CA ALA A 373 2.33 -16.20 9.69
C ALA A 373 1.74 -16.44 8.30
N ARG A 374 0.70 -17.29 8.16
CA ARG A 374 -0.04 -17.44 6.88
C ARG A 374 -0.70 -16.14 6.40
N ARG A 375 -1.28 -15.35 7.32
CA ARG A 375 -1.85 -14.04 6.96
C ARG A 375 -0.79 -13.06 6.50
N GLN A 376 0.37 -13.06 7.14
CA GLN A 376 1.51 -12.24 6.73
C GLN A 376 2.03 -12.67 5.35
N ALA A 377 2.19 -13.98 5.15
CA ALA A 377 2.60 -14.55 3.88
C ALA A 377 1.66 -14.18 2.72
N TRP A 378 0.34 -14.18 2.91
CA TRP A 378 -0.60 -13.75 1.85
C TRP A 378 -0.37 -12.31 1.37
N VAL A 379 0.04 -11.41 2.26
CA VAL A 379 0.38 -10.03 1.87
C VAL A 379 1.63 -10.03 0.99
N ILE A 380 2.66 -10.78 1.37
CA ILE A 380 3.90 -10.87 0.60
C ILE A 380 3.70 -11.60 -0.73
N VAL A 381 2.91 -12.68 -0.74
CA VAL A 381 2.54 -13.41 -1.96
C VAL A 381 1.78 -12.51 -2.94
N GLY A 382 0.93 -11.61 -2.45
CA GLY A 382 0.30 -10.58 -3.29
C GLY A 382 1.32 -9.65 -3.93
N GLY A 383 2.35 -9.22 -3.18
CA GLY A 383 3.46 -8.44 -3.71
C GLY A 383 4.31 -9.22 -4.73
N LEU A 384 4.60 -10.49 -4.46
CA LEU A 384 5.33 -11.38 -5.37
C LEU A 384 4.54 -11.62 -6.67
N ALA A 385 3.22 -11.79 -6.58
CA ALA A 385 2.38 -11.93 -7.77
C ALA A 385 2.41 -10.66 -8.63
N ALA A 386 2.42 -9.47 -8.00
CA ALA A 386 2.63 -8.23 -8.72
C ALA A 386 4.03 -8.18 -9.35
N LEU A 387 5.08 -8.56 -8.61
CA LEU A 387 6.44 -8.61 -9.12
C LEU A 387 6.56 -9.50 -10.37
N VAL A 388 6.05 -10.73 -10.31
CA VAL A 388 6.03 -11.66 -11.46
C VAL A 388 5.23 -11.11 -12.64
N PHE A 389 4.12 -10.42 -12.37
CA PHE A 389 3.34 -9.79 -13.44
C PHE A 389 4.17 -8.72 -14.19
N PHE A 390 4.87 -7.84 -13.47
CA PHE A 390 5.70 -6.81 -14.10
C PHE A 390 6.96 -7.43 -14.73
N ALA A 391 7.77 -8.14 -13.95
CA ALA A 391 9.07 -8.65 -14.37
C ALA A 391 9.04 -9.81 -15.38
N ALA A 392 7.91 -10.51 -15.55
CA ALA A 392 7.83 -11.63 -16.49
C ALA A 392 6.72 -11.49 -17.53
N ILE A 393 5.55 -10.93 -17.18
CA ILE A 393 4.45 -10.81 -18.15
C ILE A 393 4.57 -9.52 -18.96
N LEU A 394 4.85 -8.39 -18.32
CA LEU A 394 5.03 -7.12 -19.04
C LEU A 394 6.37 -7.05 -19.77
N ASP A 395 7.43 -7.63 -19.20
CA ASP A 395 8.70 -7.83 -19.90
C ASP A 395 8.50 -8.52 -21.25
N MET A 396 7.82 -9.67 -21.28
CA MET A 396 7.50 -10.40 -22.54
C MET A 396 6.62 -9.59 -23.51
N LEU A 397 5.86 -8.61 -23.02
CA LEU A 397 5.06 -7.73 -23.88
C LEU A 397 5.95 -6.75 -24.65
N HIS A 398 7.13 -6.40 -24.13
CA HIS A 398 8.05 -5.50 -24.81
C HIS A 398 8.56 -6.05 -26.17
N PRO A 399 9.16 -7.26 -26.28
CA PRO A 399 9.55 -7.81 -27.57
C PRO A 399 8.33 -8.10 -28.47
N ALA A 400 7.23 -8.60 -27.88
CA ALA A 400 5.98 -8.84 -28.61
C ALA A 400 5.42 -7.58 -29.28
N SER A 401 5.42 -6.46 -28.55
CA SER A 401 4.93 -5.17 -29.06
C SER A 401 5.72 -4.67 -30.27
N GLY A 402 7.03 -4.97 -30.34
CA GLY A 402 7.87 -4.64 -31.49
C GLY A 402 7.44 -5.40 -32.74
N LEU A 403 7.20 -6.71 -32.62
CA LEU A 403 6.75 -7.53 -33.74
C LEU A 403 5.29 -7.27 -34.14
N TRP A 404 4.44 -6.83 -33.21
CA TRP A 404 3.08 -6.40 -33.52
C TRP A 404 3.00 -5.00 -34.14
N GLY A 405 4.14 -4.32 -34.31
CA GLY A 405 4.19 -2.99 -34.94
C GLY A 405 3.62 -1.89 -34.05
N TRP A 406 3.68 -2.03 -32.71
CA TRP A 406 3.24 -0.97 -31.82
C TRP A 406 4.10 0.27 -31.98
N PRO A 407 3.51 1.48 -31.93
CA PRO A 407 4.28 2.71 -31.97
C PRO A 407 5.31 2.77 -30.83
N GLU A 408 6.50 3.31 -31.11
CA GLU A 408 7.61 3.38 -30.15
C GLU A 408 7.24 4.06 -28.82
N ARG A 409 6.27 4.99 -28.85
CA ARG A 409 5.74 5.65 -27.65
C ARG A 409 4.97 4.67 -26.75
N VAL A 410 4.19 3.78 -27.34
CA VAL A 410 3.42 2.75 -26.62
C VAL A 410 4.37 1.71 -26.04
N ARG A 411 5.34 1.25 -26.84
CA ARG A 411 6.38 0.31 -26.40
C ARG A 411 7.14 0.85 -25.19
N TYR A 412 7.52 2.12 -25.24
CA TYR A 412 8.15 2.77 -24.10
C TYR A 412 7.23 2.90 -22.88
N GLY A 413 5.95 3.19 -23.09
CA GLY A 413 4.97 3.23 -22.01
C GLY A 413 4.88 1.89 -21.27
N VAL A 414 4.97 0.77 -22.01
CA VAL A 414 5.03 -0.58 -21.43
C VAL A 414 6.30 -0.78 -20.61
N THR A 415 7.48 -0.47 -21.15
CA THR A 415 8.76 -0.56 -20.41
C THR A 415 8.73 0.30 -19.14
N LEU A 416 8.16 1.50 -19.23
CA LEU A 416 8.05 2.39 -18.07
C LEU A 416 7.11 1.79 -17.01
N LEU A 417 5.98 1.23 -17.44
CA LEU A 417 5.02 0.57 -16.55
C LEU A 417 5.61 -0.66 -15.87
N GLU A 418 6.38 -1.45 -16.62
CA GLU A 418 7.15 -2.58 -16.14
C GLU A 418 8.10 -2.18 -15.02
N VAL A 419 9.04 -1.26 -15.29
CA VAL A 419 10.02 -0.77 -14.32
C VAL A 419 9.35 -0.18 -13.07
N ILE A 420 8.30 0.65 -13.26
CA ILE A 420 7.54 1.23 -12.14
C ILE A 420 6.92 0.15 -11.28
N GLY A 421 6.28 -0.83 -11.93
CA GLY A 421 5.57 -1.89 -11.25
C GLY A 421 6.50 -2.87 -10.54
N GLU A 422 7.65 -3.19 -11.15
CA GLU A 422 8.66 -4.06 -10.57
C GLU A 422 9.26 -3.44 -9.29
N ILE A 423 9.82 -2.23 -9.38
CA ILE A 423 10.39 -1.55 -8.22
C ILE A 423 9.29 -1.23 -7.20
N GLY A 424 8.08 -0.85 -7.66
CA GLY A 424 6.93 -0.63 -6.79
C GLY A 424 6.54 -1.87 -5.98
N ALA A 425 6.54 -3.05 -6.61
CA ALA A 425 6.28 -4.33 -5.94
C ALA A 425 7.38 -4.67 -4.92
N MET A 426 8.65 -4.43 -5.25
CA MET A 426 9.78 -4.63 -4.33
C MET A 426 9.73 -3.69 -3.12
N ILE A 427 9.40 -2.41 -3.32
CA ILE A 427 9.16 -1.45 -2.22
C ILE A 427 8.04 -1.95 -1.30
N PHE A 428 6.92 -2.39 -1.87
CA PHE A 428 5.80 -2.92 -1.11
C PHE A 428 6.18 -4.15 -0.29
N ILE A 429 6.86 -5.13 -0.92
CA ILE A 429 7.34 -6.35 -0.27
C ILE A 429 8.28 -6.00 0.90
N MET A 430 9.25 -5.13 0.67
CA MET A 430 10.21 -4.68 1.68
C MET A 430 9.48 -4.01 2.85
N ALA A 431 8.59 -3.05 2.56
CA ALA A 431 7.84 -2.33 3.58
C ALA A 431 6.97 -3.27 4.43
N ALA A 432 6.23 -4.18 3.80
CA ALA A 432 5.40 -5.16 4.49
C ALA A 432 6.23 -6.09 5.39
N SER A 433 7.35 -6.60 4.87
CA SER A 433 8.27 -7.50 5.58
C SER A 433 8.85 -6.83 6.83
N LEU A 434 9.28 -5.58 6.69
CA LEU A 434 9.82 -4.82 7.81
C LEU A 434 8.76 -4.47 8.87
N VAL A 435 7.53 -4.17 8.46
CA VAL A 435 6.40 -3.97 9.39
C VAL A 435 6.15 -5.23 10.23
N PHE A 436 6.26 -6.41 9.63
CA PHE A 436 6.13 -7.67 10.36
C PHE A 436 7.26 -7.87 11.37
N ALA A 437 8.50 -7.62 10.96
CA ALA A 437 9.68 -7.71 11.82
C ALA A 437 9.56 -6.79 13.04
N LEU A 438 9.17 -5.53 12.82
CA LEU A 438 9.03 -4.57 13.90
C LEU A 438 7.90 -4.88 14.86
N ARG A 439 6.74 -5.28 14.34
CA ARG A 439 5.63 -5.69 15.20
C ARG A 439 6.10 -6.81 16.13
N GLN A 440 6.90 -7.73 15.63
CA GLN A 440 7.45 -8.81 16.42
C GLN A 440 8.48 -8.35 17.46
N SER A 441 9.34 -7.39 17.10
CA SER A 441 10.26 -6.74 18.05
C SER A 441 9.49 -6.09 19.21
N VAL A 442 8.45 -5.31 18.92
CA VAL A 442 7.66 -4.62 19.96
C VAL A 442 6.97 -5.63 20.89
N GLU A 443 6.31 -6.65 20.34
CA GLU A 443 5.63 -7.68 21.14
C GLU A 443 6.61 -8.42 22.06
N LYS A 444 7.83 -8.72 21.59
CA LYS A 444 8.88 -9.34 22.42
C LYS A 444 9.33 -8.44 23.56
N HIS A 445 9.52 -7.14 23.32
CA HIS A 445 9.90 -6.20 24.37
C HIS A 445 8.80 -6.05 25.43
N THR A 446 7.54 -5.94 25.01
CA THR A 446 6.41 -5.86 25.96
C THR A 446 6.29 -7.13 26.80
N ALA A 447 6.47 -8.31 26.19
CA ALA A 447 6.44 -9.58 26.93
C ALA A 447 7.59 -9.71 27.94
N ARG A 448 8.77 -9.17 27.64
CA ARG A 448 9.91 -9.13 28.58
C ARG A 448 9.67 -8.17 29.73
N ALA A 449 9.19 -6.96 29.45
CA ALA A 449 8.86 -5.97 30.48
C ALA A 449 7.83 -6.52 31.48
N GLY A 450 6.73 -7.11 30.99
CA GLY A 450 5.71 -7.68 31.87
C GLY A 450 6.20 -8.88 32.70
N ARG A 451 7.26 -9.59 32.27
CA ARG A 451 7.89 -10.66 33.08
C ARG A 451 8.82 -10.13 34.16
N ALA A 452 9.48 -8.99 33.93
CA ALA A 452 10.30 -8.32 34.93
C ALA A 452 9.41 -7.78 36.06
N ASP A 453 8.33 -7.07 35.70
CA ASP A 453 7.36 -6.55 36.68
C ASP A 453 6.74 -7.68 37.53
N ALA A 454 6.46 -8.84 36.91
CA ALA A 454 5.89 -9.98 37.62
C ALA A 454 6.87 -10.69 38.58
N ARG A 455 8.18 -10.45 38.45
CA ARG A 455 9.21 -11.00 39.34
C ARG A 455 9.48 -10.12 40.55
N GLY A 456 8.95 -8.89 40.58
CA GLY A 456 9.14 -7.95 41.69
C GLY A 456 10.57 -7.39 41.80
N ASP A 457 11.31 -7.41 40.68
CA ASP A 457 12.67 -6.84 40.57
C ASP A 457 12.67 -5.31 40.59
#